data_AF-H0EXU7-F1
#
_entry.id   AF-H0EXU7-F1
#
_cell.length_a   1.000
_cell.length_b   1.000
_cell.length_c   1.000
_cell.angle_alpha   90.00
_cell.angle_beta   90.00
_cell.angle_gamma   90.00
#
_symmetry.space_group_name_H-M   'P 1'
#
loop_
_entity.id
_entity.type
_entity.pdbx_description
1 polymer ?
#
loop_
_entity_poly.entity_id
_entity_poly.type
_entity_poly.pdbx_seq_one_letter_code
_entity_poly.pdbx_strand_id
1 'polypeptide(L)' 'MTMYTALNKLGYKSYHMLAAVTEPRSVQDRHLVCWREALNYKVHGVGQPYTGADIDKILQYHSVILPIFLLRG' A
#
# COMPACT_ATOMS: atom_id res chain seq x y z
N MET A 1 3.23 14.39 -15.12
CA MET A 1 2.21 13.34 -14.92
C MET A 1 2.90 12.10 -14.37
N THR A 2 2.46 11.59 -13.22
CA THR A 2 2.99 10.35 -12.64
C THR A 2 2.15 9.16 -13.10
N MET A 3 2.70 7.94 -13.01
CA MET A 3 1.97 6.70 -13.34
C MET A 3 0.66 6.58 -12.54
N TYR A 4 0.66 6.98 -11.26
CA TYR A 4 -0.54 7.09 -10.41
C TYR A 4 -1.60 8.00 -11.04
N THR A 5 -1.23 9.22 -11.43
CA THR A 5 -2.19 10.16 -12.03
C THR A 5 -2.70 9.69 -13.39
N ALA A 6 -1.90 8.96 -14.17
CA ALA A 6 -2.31 8.42 -15.46
C ALA A 6 -3.33 7.28 -15.30
N LEU A 7 -3.03 6.31 -14.44
CA LEU A 7 -3.92 5.16 -14.21
C LEU A 7 -5.25 5.56 -13.58
N ASN A 8 -5.24 6.51 -12.64
CA ASN A 8 -6.49 7.03 -12.07
C ASN A 8 -7.34 7.77 -13.12
N LYS A 9 -6.71 8.49 -14.07
CA LYS A 9 -7.44 9.11 -15.20
C LYS A 9 -8.04 8.07 -16.16
N LEU A 10 -7.44 6.89 -16.26
CA LEU A 10 -7.96 5.77 -17.05
C LEU A 10 -9.04 4.96 -16.29
N GLY A 11 -9.39 5.35 -15.06
CA GLY A 11 -10.45 4.71 -14.27
C GLY A 11 -9.97 3.58 -13.35
N TYR A 12 -8.67 3.30 -13.27
CA TYR A 12 -8.15 2.32 -12.32
C TYR A 12 -8.12 2.90 -10.89
N LYS A 13 -8.37 2.05 -9.90
CA LYS A 13 -8.09 2.37 -8.48
C LYS A 13 -6.64 1.98 -8.17
N SER A 14 -5.75 2.95 -8.21
CA SER A 14 -4.31 2.71 -8.04
C SER A 14 -3.91 2.78 -6.56
N TYR A 15 -3.26 1.74 -6.03
CA TYR A 15 -2.64 1.80 -4.71
C TYR A 15 -1.25 2.42 -4.81
N HIS A 16 -0.96 3.39 -3.94
CA HIS A 16 0.34 4.00 -3.75
C HIS A 16 0.53 4.30 -2.26
N MET A 17 1.74 4.43 -1.72
CA MET A 17 1.92 4.70 -0.28
C MET A 17 1.23 5.98 0.18
N LEU A 18 1.11 6.98 -0.69
CA LEU A 18 0.30 8.17 -0.39
C LEU A 18 -1.17 7.78 -0.15
N ALA A 19 -1.72 6.86 -0.93
CA ALA A 19 -3.08 6.35 -0.74
C ALA A 19 -3.25 5.66 0.62
N ALA A 20 -2.20 5.01 1.15
CA ALA A 20 -2.24 4.42 2.48
C ALA A 20 -2.46 5.45 3.60
N VAL A 21 -2.16 6.74 3.35
CA VAL A 21 -2.29 7.83 4.35
C VAL A 21 -3.39 8.84 4.01
N THR A 22 -3.80 8.95 2.74
CA THR A 22 -4.78 9.95 2.29
C THR A 22 -6.15 9.38 1.96
N GLU A 23 -6.26 8.09 1.63
CA GLU A 23 -7.57 7.52 1.30
C GLU A 23 -8.35 7.14 2.56
N PRO A 24 -9.62 7.59 2.71
CA PRO A 24 -10.38 7.36 3.93
C PRO A 24 -10.47 5.89 4.36
N ARG A 25 -10.67 4.98 3.40
CA ARG A 25 -10.71 3.53 3.68
C ARG A 25 -9.37 3.00 4.15
N SER A 26 -8.29 3.36 3.46
CA SER A 26 -6.92 2.97 3.86
C SER A 26 -6.53 3.46 5.25
N VAL A 27 -6.98 4.67 5.63
CA VAL A 27 -6.77 5.22 6.98
C VAL A 27 -7.62 4.48 8.00
N GLN A 28 -8.89 4.24 7.71
CA GLN A 28 -9.81 3.49 8.57
C GLN A 28 -9.29 2.07 8.84
N ASP A 29 -8.79 1.40 7.81
CA ASP A 29 -8.23 0.04 7.88
C ASP A 29 -6.77 0.02 8.33
N ARG A 30 -6.21 1.19 8.71
CA ARG A 30 -4.88 1.36 9.29
C ARG A 30 -3.76 0.76 8.44
N HIS A 31 -3.82 0.91 7.12
CA HIS A 31 -2.87 0.32 6.18
C HIS A 31 -1.40 0.60 6.54
N LEU A 32 -1.07 1.81 7.01
CA LEU A 32 0.29 2.14 7.46
C LEU A 32 0.78 1.26 8.62
N VAL A 33 -0.11 0.95 9.57
CA VAL A 33 0.23 0.11 10.72
C VAL A 33 0.52 -1.30 10.24
N CYS A 34 -0.30 -1.82 9.34
CA CYS A 34 -0.09 -3.13 8.74
C CYS A 34 1.25 -3.22 7.99
N TRP A 35 1.57 -2.20 7.17
CA TRP A 35 2.85 -2.14 6.48
C TRP A 35 4.04 -2.04 7.44
N ARG A 36 3.92 -1.27 8.53
CA ARG A 36 4.97 -1.19 9.56
C ARG A 36 5.20 -2.55 10.23
N GLU A 37 4.15 -3.26 10.57
CA GLU A 37 4.25 -4.60 11.19
C GLU A 37 4.87 -5.61 10.22
N ALA A 38 4.42 -5.63 8.97
CA ALA A 38 4.97 -6.49 7.93
C ALA A 38 6.47 -6.23 7.72
N LEU A 39 6.87 -4.96 7.69
CA LEU A 39 8.28 -4.57 7.56
C LEU A 39 9.10 -4.92 8.80
N ASN A 40 8.58 -4.68 10.00
CA ASN A 40 9.26 -5.05 11.25
C ASN A 40 9.51 -6.56 11.33
N TYR A 41 8.53 -7.38 10.94
CA TYR A 41 8.74 -8.83 10.87
C TYR A 41 9.78 -9.19 9.81
N LYS A 42 9.66 -8.64 8.59
CA LYS A 42 10.55 -8.96 7.48
C LYS A 42 12.02 -8.58 7.74
N VAL A 43 12.26 -7.43 8.36
CA VAL A 43 13.61 -6.88 8.56
C VAL A 43 14.21 -7.31 9.89
N HIS A 44 13.41 -7.36 10.95
CA HIS A 44 13.90 -7.58 12.31
C HIS A 44 13.43 -8.92 12.93
N GLY A 45 12.54 -9.67 12.27
CA GLY A 45 11.96 -10.90 12.81
C GLY A 45 11.00 -10.66 13.97
N VAL A 46 10.55 -9.41 14.18
CA VAL A 46 9.69 -9.03 15.32
C VAL A 46 8.22 -9.06 14.92
N GLY A 47 7.41 -9.79 15.68
CA GLY A 47 5.95 -9.87 15.47
C GLY A 47 5.53 -11.14 14.73
N GLN A 48 4.44 -11.06 13.96
CA GLN A 48 3.88 -12.19 13.21
C GLN A 48 4.23 -12.09 11.72
N PRO A 49 4.44 -13.24 11.04
CA PRO A 49 4.61 -13.25 9.59
C PRO A 49 3.35 -12.75 8.90
N TYR A 50 3.53 -11.78 8.00
CA TYR A 50 2.48 -11.40 7.07
C TYR A 50 2.44 -12.40 5.91
N THR A 51 1.27 -12.96 5.67
CA THR A 51 1.00 -13.88 4.57
C THR A 51 0.50 -13.13 3.33
N GLY A 52 0.41 -13.83 2.19
CA GLY A 52 -0.22 -13.28 0.99
C GLY A 52 -1.66 -12.79 1.25
N ALA A 53 -2.43 -13.52 2.06
CA ALA A 53 -3.80 -13.15 2.40
C ALA A 53 -3.89 -11.84 3.20
N ASP A 54 -2.91 -11.57 4.06
CA ASP A 54 -2.85 -10.31 4.81
C ASP A 54 -2.57 -9.12 3.88
N ILE A 55 -1.69 -9.33 2.88
CA ILE A 55 -1.38 -8.33 1.86
C ILE A 55 -2.60 -8.10 0.95
N ASP A 56 -3.28 -9.16 0.53
CA ASP A 56 -4.49 -9.07 -0.29
C ASP A 56 -5.58 -8.29 0.44
N LYS A 57 -5.71 -8.45 1.76
CA LYS A 57 -6.65 -7.69 2.58
C LYS A 57 -6.34 -6.19 2.60
N ILE A 58 -5.06 -5.80 2.62
CA ILE A 58 -4.65 -4.38 2.56
C ILE A 58 -4.97 -3.81 1.16
N LEU A 59 -4.86 -4.62 0.12
CA LEU A 59 -4.94 -4.18 -1.28
C LEU A 59 -6.32 -4.41 -1.92
N GLN A 60 -7.27 -4.97 -1.17
CA GLN A 60 -8.56 -5.46 -1.66
C GLN A 60 -9.42 -4.43 -2.41
N TYR A 61 -9.18 -3.12 -2.23
CA TYR A 61 -9.94 -2.05 -2.87
C TYR A 61 -9.30 -1.51 -4.15
N HIS A 62 -8.10 -1.98 -4.48
CA HIS A 62 -7.25 -1.42 -5.53
C HIS A 62 -7.07 -2.41 -6.66
N SER A 63 -7.15 -1.90 -7.88
CA SER A 63 -7.04 -2.71 -9.11
C SER A 63 -5.59 -2.83 -9.60
N VAL A 64 -4.75 -1.88 -9.21
CA VAL A 64 -3.34 -1.81 -9.62
C VAL A 64 -2.51 -1.36 -8.43
N ILE A 65 -1.35 -1.96 -8.24
CA ILE A 65 -0.40 -1.60 -7.19
C ILE A 65 0.79 -0.91 -7.87
N LEU A 66 1.13 0.28 -7.39
CA LEU A 66 2.29 0.99 -7.86
C LEU A 66 3.46 0.78 -6.91
N PRO A 67 4.66 0.48 -7.44
CA PRO A 67 5.82 0.23 -6.62
C PRO A 67 6.16 1.46 -5.77
N ILE A 68 6.66 1.20 -4.56
CA ILE A 68 7.41 2.16 -3.77
C ILE A 68 8.68 2.49 -4.56
N PHE A 69 8.64 3.52 -5.40
CA PHE A 69 9.85 4.15 -5.90
C PHE A 69 9.86 5.60 -5.45
N LEU A 70 10.71 5.83 -4.44
CA LEU A 70 11.69 6.91 -4.38
C LEU A 70 11.33 8.09 -5.27
N LEU A 71 10.84 9.16 -4.64
CA LEU A 71 11.10 10.51 -5.11
C LEU A 71 12.59 10.55 -5.47
N ARG A 72 12.87 10.79 -6.75
CA ARG A 72 14.21 11.10 -7.24
C ARG A 72 14.86 12.11 -6.28
N GLY A 73 16.10 11.81 -5.89
CA GLY A 73 17.02 12.83 -5.38
C GLY A 73 17.26 13.94 -6.39
#